data_AF-A0A957D614-F1
#
_entry.id   AF-A0A957D614-F1
#
_cell.length_a   1.000
_cell.length_b   1.000
_cell.length_c   1.000
_cell.angle_alpha   90.00
_cell.angle_beta   90.00
_cell.angle_gamma   90.00
#
_symmetry.space_group_name_H-M   'P 1'
#
loop_
_entity.id
_entity.type
_entity.pdbx_description
1 polymer ?
#
loop_
_entity_poly.entity_id
_entity_poly.type
_entity_poly.pdbx_seq_one_letter_code
_entity_poly.pdbx_strand_id
1 'polypeptide(L)' 'QTYPLRWVEEAIQQAVANNVRKWRYVLAILERWRQEGKQDGISHRDSQKELRSQIPEEYRDIIKR' A
#
# COMPACT_ATOMS: atom_id res chain seq x y z
N GLN A 1 -9.43 13.38 15.12
CA GLN A 1 -9.89 12.45 14.08
C GLN A 1 -8.98 11.24 14.12
N THR A 2 -9.54 10.04 14.23
CA THR A 2 -8.75 8.81 14.38
C THR A 2 -9.05 7.92 13.19
N TYR A 3 -8.02 7.61 12.40
CA TYR A 3 -8.15 6.65 11.31
C TYR A 3 -8.03 5.22 11.85
N PRO A 4 -8.76 4.24 11.29
CA PRO A 4 -8.55 2.84 11.61
C PRO A 4 -7.10 2.41 11.33
N LEU A 5 -6.53 1.54 12.16
CA LEU A 5 -5.16 1.06 11.99
C LEU A 5 -4.90 0.46 10.60
N ARG A 6 -5.87 -0.32 10.10
CA ARG A 6 -5.86 -0.89 8.74
C ARG A 6 -5.68 0.16 7.64
N TRP A 7 -6.22 1.37 7.82
CA TRP A 7 -6.05 2.44 6.83
C TRP A 7 -4.65 3.03 6.91
N VAL A 8 -4.11 3.20 8.11
CA VAL A 8 -2.75 3.72 8.28
C VAL A 8 -1.73 2.76 7.66
N GLU A 9 -1.88 1.47 7.90
CA GLU A 9 -1.01 0.44 7.34
C GLU A 9 -1.03 0.44 5.81
N GLU A 10 -2.21 0.40 5.19
CA GLU A 10 -2.33 0.41 3.73
C GLU A 10 -1.81 1.72 3.11
N ALA A 11 -2.05 2.86 3.76
CA ALA A 11 -1.54 4.15 3.28
C ALA A 11 0.00 4.21 3.34
N ILE A 12 0.62 3.59 4.36
CA ILE A 12 2.08 3.46 4.46
C ILE A 12 2.59 2.52 3.37
N GLN A 13 1.96 1.37 3.14
CA GLN A 13 2.34 0.44 2.06
C GLN A 13 2.29 1.13 0.69
N GLN A 14 1.23 1.88 0.43
CA GLN A 14 1.09 2.65 -0.82
C GLN A 14 2.15 3.75 -0.94
N ALA A 15 2.49 4.43 0.16
CA ALA A 15 3.57 5.42 0.18
C ALA A 15 4.95 4.81 -0.10
N VAL A 16 5.23 3.62 0.45
CA VAL A 16 6.48 2.87 0.21
C VAL A 16 6.55 2.37 -1.23
N ALA A 17 5.46 1.83 -1.78
CA ALA A 17 5.38 1.39 -3.17
C ALA A 17 5.63 2.53 -4.17
N ASN A 18 5.16 3.74 -3.84
CA ASN A 18 5.45 4.95 -4.62
C ASN A 18 6.82 5.58 -4.31
N ASN A 19 7.62 4.97 -3.41
CA ASN A 19 8.89 5.51 -2.90
C ASN A 19 8.78 6.93 -2.30
N VAL A 20 7.60 7.31 -1.80
CA VAL A 20 7.35 8.61 -1.15
C VAL A 20 7.25 8.42 0.36
N ARG A 21 8.39 8.46 1.05
CA ARG A 21 8.48 8.31 2.52
C ARG A 21 8.20 9.61 3.28
N LYS A 22 7.18 10.36 2.85
CA LYS A 22 6.78 11.63 3.46
C LYS A 22 5.47 11.44 4.21
N TRP A 23 5.42 11.76 5.50
CA TRP A 23 4.20 11.65 6.31
C TRP A 23 3.02 12.45 5.72
N ARG A 24 3.30 13.63 5.12
CA ARG A 24 2.31 14.43 4.40
C ARG A 24 1.63 13.67 3.25
N TYR A 25 2.33 12.74 2.61
CA TYR A 25 1.78 11.91 1.54
C TYR A 25 0.85 10.83 2.10
N VAL A 26 1.23 10.19 3.21
CA VAL A 26 0.37 9.24 3.95
C VAL A 26 -0.93 9.94 4.40
N LEU A 27 -0.83 11.15 4.94
CA LEU A 27 -2.00 11.94 5.32
C LEU A 27 -2.90 12.28 4.13
N ALA A 28 -2.33 12.59 2.96
CA ALA A 28 -3.11 12.85 1.75
C ALA A 28 -3.90 11.61 1.28
N ILE A 29 -3.30 10.42 1.38
CA ILE A 29 -3.98 9.15 1.07
C ILE A 29 -5.14 8.92 2.05
N LEU A 30 -4.89 9.10 3.35
CA LEU A 30 -5.91 8.93 4.39
C LEU A 30 -7.07 9.91 4.25
N GLU A 31 -6.77 11.17 3.91
CA GLU A 31 -7.78 12.20 3.71
C GLU A 31 -8.61 11.93 2.45
N ARG A 32 -7.98 11.44 1.37
CA ARG A 32 -8.68 10.98 0.17
C ARG A 32 -9.66 9.86 0.49
N TRP A 33 -9.24 8.84 1.24
CA TRP A 33 -10.12 7.72 1.65
C TRP A 33 -11.25 8.15 2.57
N ARG A 34 -11.02 9.19 3.39
CA ARG A 34 -12.07 9.78 4.22
C ARG A 34 -13.13 10.50 3.40
N GLN A 35 -12.73 11.20 2.33
CA GLN A 35 -13.63 12.03 1.50
C GLN A 35 -14.39 11.22 0.45
N GLU A 36 -13.71 10.32 -0.26
CA GLU A 36 -14.29 9.54 -1.36
C GLU A 36 -15.00 8.26 -0.87
N GLY A 37 -14.86 7.94 0.43
CA GLY A 37 -15.07 6.60 0.95
C GLY A 37 -13.92 5.70 0.52
N LYS A 38 -13.48 4.77 1.38
CA LYS A 38 -12.54 3.74 0.96
C LYS A 38 -13.30 2.81 0.00
N GLN A 39 -13.42 3.19 -1.28
CA GLN A 39 -13.79 2.26 -2.34
C GLN A 39 -12.84 1.09 -2.15
N ASP A 40 -13.37 -0.13 -2.00
CA ASP A 40 -12.68 -1.39 -1.72
C ASP A 40 -11.63 -1.74 -2.80
N GLY A 41 -10.65 -0.86 -2.95
CA GLY A 41 -9.63 -0.85 -3.95
C GLY A 41 -8.42 -1.51 -3.33
N ILE A 42 -8.34 -2.81 -3.61
CA ILE A 42 -7.17 -3.66 -3.43
C ILE A 42 -7.06 -4.17 -1.99
N SER A 43 -7.78 -5.27 -1.76
CA SER A 43 -7.49 -6.17 -0.66
C SER A 43 -5.98 -6.41 -0.60
N HIS A 44 -5.37 -6.29 0.58
CA HIS A 44 -3.91 -6.43 0.80
C HIS A 44 -3.32 -7.71 0.16
N ARG A 45 -4.17 -8.72 -0.11
CA ARG A 45 -3.84 -9.96 -0.80
C ARG A 45 -3.59 -9.78 -2.30
N ASP A 46 -4.28 -8.86 -2.97
CA ASP A 46 -4.13 -8.60 -4.40
C ASP A 46 -2.93 -7.71 -4.69
N SER A 47 -2.65 -6.70 -3.88
CA SER A 47 -1.43 -5.88 -4.04
C SER A 47 -0.16 -6.70 -3.86
N GLN A 48 -0.13 -7.62 -2.89
CA GLN A 48 1.01 -8.52 -2.69
C GLN A 48 1.13 -9.56 -3.82
N LYS A 49 0.01 -10.01 -4.39
CA LYS A 49 0.00 -10.93 -5.54
C LYS A 49 0.45 -10.24 -6.83
N GLU A 50 0.00 -9.02 -7.07
CA GLU A 50 0.43 -8.15 -8.17
C GLU A 50 1.91 -7.82 -8.07
N LEU A 51 2.40 -7.49 -6.87
CA LEU A 51 3.83 -7.25 -6.64
C LEU A 51 4.65 -8.52 -6.88
N ARG A 52 4.15 -9.70 -6.46
CA ARG A 52 4.81 -10.99 -6.70
C ARG A 52 4.78 -11.44 -8.16
N SER A 53 3.74 -11.09 -8.91
CA SER A 53 3.63 -11.35 -10.35
C SER A 53 4.55 -10.44 -11.18
N GLN A 54 4.84 -9.23 -10.69
CA GLN A 54 5.74 -8.27 -11.34
C GLN A 54 7.22 -8.55 -11.08
N ILE A 55 7.57 -9.54 -10.26
CA ILE A 55 8.96 -9.93 -10.01
C ILE A 55 9.40 -10.87 -11.14
N PRO A 56 10.39 -10.48 -11.97
CA PRO A 56 10.91 -11.36 -13.01
C PRO A 56 11.43 -12.66 -12.40
N GLU A 57 11.31 -13.77 -13.14
CA GLU A 57 11.54 -15.12 -12.62
C GLU A 57 12.93 -15.29 -11.98
N GLU A 58 13.92 -14.61 -12.55
CA GLU A 58 15.31 -14.52 -12.09
C GLU A 58 15.50 -13.90 -10.69
N TYR A 59 14.49 -13.20 -10.15
CA TYR A 59 14.56 -12.57 -8.82
C TYR A 59 13.69 -13.26 -7.74
N ARG A 60 13.06 -14.41 -8.04
CA ARG A 60 12.21 -15.11 -7.06
C ARG A 60 12.98 -15.73 -5.90
N ASP A 61 14.19 -16.21 -6.13
CA ASP A 61 14.98 -16.94 -5.12
C ASP A 61 15.65 -16.02 -4.10
N ILE A 62 15.83 -14.75 -4.43
CA ILE A 62 16.52 -13.76 -3.60
C ILE A 62 15.66 -13.25 -2.43
N ILE A 63 14.33 -13.39 -2.54
CA ILE A 63 13.35 -12.87 -1.58
C ILE A 63 13.03 -13.91 -0.49
N LYS A 64 13.58 -15.14 -0.60
CA LYS A 64 13.29 -16.27 0.30
C LYS A 64 14.17 -16.37 1.56
N ARG A 65 14.84 -15.31 2.01
CA ARG A 65 15.68 -15.37 3.22
C ARG A 65 15.10 -14.61 4.41
#